data_AF-A0A151X1U8-F1
#
_entry.id   AF-A0A151X1U8-F1
#
_cell.length_a   1.000
_cell.length_b   1.000
_cell.length_c   1.000
_cell.angle_alpha   90.00
_cell.angle_beta   90.00
_cell.angle_gamma   90.00
#
_symmetry.space_group_name_H-M   'P 1'
#
loop_
_entity.id
_entity.type
_entity.pdbx_description
1 polymer ?
#
loop_
_entity_poly.entity_id
_entity_poly.type
_entity_poly.pdbx_seq_one_letter_code
_entity_poly.pdbx_strand_id
1 'polypeptide(L)'
;MDDKEADKSWNDIDSGEAIVISGIAGRFPHSDNMDQLRENLFNKVDLVSADHNRWKIEFPKRMGTVNNIEKFDADFFGISFEQAQAFTPETRLLLEHSYEAIIDAGINPKQLKGKNTAVIIGSSLIEAQITLFKDTQVRKIIFTRARAHARTRTHTHTHTHARARPQNVSF
;
A
#
# COMPACT_ATOMS: atom_id res chain seq x y z
N MET A 1 -0.86 45.82 -20.29
CA MET A 1 -0.66 44.42 -20.68
C MET A 1 -1.54 43.63 -19.74
N ASP A 2 -2.66 43.17 -20.27
CA ASP A 2 -3.76 42.55 -19.53
C ASP A 2 -3.41 41.11 -19.16
N ASP A 3 -3.09 40.88 -17.89
CA ASP A 3 -3.10 39.55 -17.29
C ASP A 3 -4.46 39.34 -16.63
N LYS A 4 -5.47 39.03 -17.45
CA LYS A 4 -6.71 38.41 -16.98
C LYS A 4 -6.63 36.93 -17.28
N GLU A 5 -5.98 36.21 -16.37
CA GLU A 5 -6.16 34.77 -16.22
C GLU A 5 -7.65 34.57 -15.92
N ALA A 6 -8.42 34.22 -16.95
CA ALA A 6 -9.85 34.02 -16.87
C ALA A 6 -10.11 32.90 -15.85
N ASP A 7 -10.73 33.27 -14.74
CA ASP A 7 -11.27 32.37 -13.73
C ASP A 7 -12.20 31.38 -14.44
N LYS A 8 -11.68 30.17 -14.70
CA LYS A 8 -12.45 29.11 -15.33
C LYS A 8 -13.50 28.66 -14.32
N SER A 9 -14.67 29.27 -14.43
CA SER A 9 -15.90 28.84 -13.77
C SER A 9 -16.05 27.33 -13.92
N TRP A 10 -16.07 26.62 -12.79
CA TRP A 10 -16.32 25.17 -12.71
C TRP A 10 -17.73 24.76 -13.17
N ASN A 11 -18.57 25.74 -13.56
CA ASN A 11 -19.95 25.53 -14.00
C ASN A 11 -20.10 25.25 -15.51
N ASP A 12 -19.00 25.11 -16.26
CA ASP A 12 -19.02 24.72 -17.69
C ASP A 12 -19.26 23.20 -17.89
N ILE A 13 -19.91 22.55 -16.91
CA ILE A 13 -20.43 21.20 -17.06
C ILE A 13 -21.61 21.32 -18.02
N ASP A 14 -21.52 20.66 -19.18
CA ASP A 14 -22.65 20.54 -20.09
C ASP A 14 -23.80 19.84 -19.35
N SER A 15 -24.70 20.65 -18.78
CA SER A 15 -25.80 20.20 -17.93
C SER A 15 -26.80 19.27 -18.64
N GLY A 16 -26.59 19.02 -19.94
CA GLY A 16 -27.32 18.03 -20.73
C GLY A 16 -26.71 16.63 -20.77
N GLU A 17 -25.47 16.42 -20.29
CA GLU A 17 -24.83 15.10 -20.32
C GLU A 17 -25.25 14.24 -19.12
N ALA A 18 -25.77 13.05 -19.38
CA ALA A 18 -26.24 12.15 -18.34
C ALA A 18 -25.05 11.51 -17.58
N ILE A 19 -25.04 11.64 -16.26
CA ILE A 19 -24.07 10.98 -15.39
C ILE A 19 -24.63 9.62 -14.96
N VAL A 20 -23.85 8.56 -15.17
CA VAL A 20 -24.23 7.18 -14.80
C VAL A 20 -23.18 6.54 -13.91
N ILE A 21 -23.63 5.65 -13.03
CA ILE A 21 -22.75 4.69 -12.35
C ILE A 21 -22.63 3.49 -13.29
N SER A 22 -21.51 3.39 -13.99
CA SER A 22 -21.30 2.37 -15.03
C SER A 22 -20.69 1.08 -14.50
N GLY A 23 -19.97 1.10 -13.38
CA GLY A 23 -19.39 -0.09 -12.78
C GLY A 23 -19.11 0.09 -11.28
N ILE A 24 -19.08 -1.04 -10.57
CA ILE A 24 -18.88 -1.10 -9.12
C ILE A 24 -18.04 -2.32 -8.75
N ALA A 25 -17.10 -2.13 -7.84
CA ALA A 25 -16.36 -3.23 -7.22
C ALA A 25 -16.01 -2.85 -5.78
N GLY A 26 -15.71 -3.85 -4.97
CA GLY A 26 -15.28 -3.64 -3.60
C GLY A 26 -15.25 -4.92 -2.79
N ARG A 27 -14.61 -4.79 -1.63
CA ARG A 27 -14.54 -5.85 -0.63
C ARG A 27 -15.13 -5.38 0.68
N PHE A 28 -15.92 -6.25 1.29
CA PHE A 28 -16.73 -5.95 2.47
C PHE A 28 -16.53 -7.04 3.53
N PRO A 29 -17.03 -6.84 4.76
CA PRO A 29 -16.97 -7.89 5.76
C PRO A 29 -17.56 -9.21 5.25
N HIS A 30 -16.80 -10.29 5.39
CA HIS A 30 -17.19 -11.64 4.91
C HIS A 30 -17.61 -11.72 3.43
N SER A 31 -17.20 -10.76 2.60
CA SER A 31 -17.57 -10.71 1.18
C SER A 31 -16.38 -10.22 0.37
N ASP A 32 -15.76 -11.11 -0.40
CA ASP A 32 -14.55 -10.81 -1.19
C ASP A 32 -14.84 -9.96 -2.44
N ASN A 33 -16.10 -9.88 -2.87
CA ASN A 33 -16.59 -9.13 -4.03
C ASN A 33 -18.09 -8.76 -3.92
N MET A 34 -18.61 -8.06 -4.93
CA MET A 34 -20.01 -7.60 -4.98
C MET A 34 -21.04 -8.72 -5.07
N ASP A 35 -20.73 -9.85 -5.71
CA ASP A 35 -21.65 -10.99 -5.79
C ASP A 35 -21.86 -11.66 -4.44
N GLN A 36 -20.77 -11.86 -3.69
CA GLN A 36 -20.84 -12.38 -2.32
C GLN A 36 -21.56 -11.41 -1.40
N LEU A 37 -21.29 -10.10 -1.53
CA LEU A 37 -22.02 -9.09 -0.77
C LEU A 37 -23.52 -9.16 -1.07
N ARG A 38 -23.88 -9.22 -2.36
CA ARG A 38 -25.25 -9.31 -2.83
C ARG A 38 -25.95 -10.54 -2.23
N GLU A 39 -25.32 -11.71 -2.32
CA GLU A 39 -25.86 -12.95 -1.74
C GLU A 39 -26.06 -12.84 -0.23
N ASN A 40 -25.06 -12.36 0.50
CA ASN A 40 -25.13 -12.15 1.93
C ASN A 40 -26.27 -11.20 2.33
N LEU A 41 -26.46 -10.10 1.58
CA LEU A 41 -27.55 -9.15 1.82
C LEU A 41 -28.93 -9.76 1.55
N PHE A 42 -29.11 -10.49 0.45
CA PHE A 42 -30.38 -11.16 0.14
C PHE A 42 -30.74 -12.23 1.19
N ASN A 43 -29.73 -12.92 1.71
CA ASN A 43 -29.89 -13.94 2.75
C ASN A 43 -29.91 -13.36 4.17
N LYS A 44 -29.82 -12.02 4.33
CA LYS A 44 -29.82 -11.32 5.62
C LYS A 44 -28.74 -11.83 6.57
N VAL A 45 -27.58 -12.18 6.03
CA VAL A 45 -26.43 -12.66 6.80
C VAL A 45 -25.85 -11.49 7.59
N ASP A 46 -25.64 -11.69 8.89
CA ASP A 46 -24.96 -10.75 9.77
C ASP A 46 -23.45 -10.82 9.52
N LEU A 47 -22.90 -9.79 8.86
CA LEU A 47 -21.50 -9.76 8.44
C LEU A 47 -20.54 -9.24 9.53
N VAL A 48 -21.06 -8.98 10.74
CA VAL A 48 -20.32 -8.44 11.88
C VAL A 48 -20.07 -9.56 12.88
N SER A 49 -18.81 -9.77 13.26
CA SER A 49 -18.42 -10.85 14.19
C SER A 49 -17.81 -10.30 15.48
N ALA A 50 -18.05 -11.03 16.58
CA ALA A 50 -17.33 -10.82 17.84
C ALA A 50 -15.91 -11.42 17.84
N ASP A 51 -15.68 -12.39 16.94
CA ASP A 51 -14.42 -13.08 16.76
C ASP A 51 -13.60 -12.34 15.69
N HIS A 52 -13.14 -11.15 16.04
CA HIS A 52 -12.19 -10.41 15.22
C HIS A 52 -10.82 -10.44 15.91
N ASN A 53 -9.80 -11.01 15.28
CA ASN A 53 -8.43 -11.06 15.83
C ASN A 53 -7.69 -9.69 15.78
N ARG A 54 -8.42 -8.57 15.82
CA ARG A 54 -7.90 -7.20 15.67
C ARG A 54 -7.41 -6.60 16.98
N TRP A 55 -8.14 -6.79 18.10
CA TRP A 55 -7.72 -6.33 19.42
C TRP A 55 -8.38 -7.16 20.53
N LYS A 56 -7.74 -7.18 21.71
CA LYS A 56 -8.17 -7.95 22.89
C LYS A 56 -8.70 -7.09 24.06
N ILE A 57 -8.86 -5.79 23.84
CA ILE A 57 -9.23 -4.76 24.83
C ILE A 57 -10.76 -4.49 24.83
N GLU A 58 -11.27 -3.78 25.85
CA GLU A 58 -12.69 -3.47 26.11
C GLU A 58 -13.32 -2.46 25.13
N PHE A 59 -13.12 -2.67 23.83
CA PHE A 59 -13.93 -2.02 22.79
C PHE A 59 -15.17 -2.87 22.49
N PRO A 60 -16.19 -2.32 21.79
CA PRO A 60 -17.28 -3.12 21.24
C PRO A 60 -16.69 -4.33 20.52
N LYS A 61 -17.08 -5.53 20.97
CA LYS A 61 -16.49 -6.77 20.46
C LYS A 61 -16.88 -7.07 19.03
N ARG A 62 -17.97 -6.48 18.54
CA ARG A 62 -18.58 -6.80 17.24
C ARG A 62 -18.10 -5.82 16.18
N MET A 63 -17.44 -6.33 15.15
CA MET A 63 -16.93 -5.54 14.02
C MET A 63 -17.04 -6.31 12.71
N GLY A 64 -17.27 -5.60 11.61
CA GLY A 64 -17.11 -6.14 10.27
C GLY A 64 -15.64 -6.12 9.87
N THR A 65 -15.06 -7.29 9.59
CA THR A 65 -13.66 -7.40 9.15
C THR A 65 -13.58 -7.78 7.68
N VAL A 66 -12.84 -6.98 6.92
CA VAL A 66 -12.48 -7.32 5.54
C VAL A 66 -11.48 -8.47 5.53
N ASN A 67 -11.73 -9.45 4.66
CA ASN A 67 -10.88 -10.62 4.48
C ASN A 67 -9.68 -10.33 3.58
N ASN A 68 -8.64 -11.15 3.70
CA ASN A 68 -7.52 -11.20 2.75
C ASN A 68 -6.81 -9.85 2.53
N ILE A 69 -6.72 -9.01 3.57
CA ILE A 69 -6.15 -7.66 3.48
C ILE A 69 -4.63 -7.65 3.20
N GLU A 70 -3.99 -8.80 3.35
CA GLU A 70 -2.59 -9.05 3.08
C GLU A 70 -2.29 -9.36 1.60
N LYS A 71 -3.32 -9.72 0.81
CA LYS A 71 -3.19 -10.07 -0.60
C LYS A 71 -3.08 -8.83 -1.47
N PHE A 72 -2.24 -8.91 -2.51
CA PHE A 72 -2.11 -7.90 -3.55
C PHE A 72 -1.33 -8.45 -4.76
N ASP A 73 -1.86 -8.30 -5.98
CA ASP A 73 -1.15 -8.68 -7.22
C ASP A 73 -0.15 -7.60 -7.67
N ALA A 74 0.99 -7.53 -7.00
CA ALA A 74 1.99 -6.49 -7.25
C ALA A 74 2.55 -6.52 -8.69
N ASP A 75 2.76 -7.71 -9.24
CA ASP A 75 3.33 -7.90 -10.58
C ASP A 75 2.40 -7.36 -11.67
N PHE A 76 1.08 -7.58 -11.52
CA PHE A 76 0.08 -7.02 -12.43
C PHE A 76 0.12 -5.49 -12.50
N PHE A 77 0.32 -4.82 -11.35
CA PHE A 77 0.44 -3.37 -11.27
C PHE A 77 1.86 -2.85 -11.55
N GLY A 78 2.83 -3.72 -11.85
CA GLY A 78 4.22 -3.34 -12.10
C GLY A 78 4.92 -2.76 -10.87
N ILE A 79 4.51 -3.18 -9.67
CA ILE A 79 5.04 -2.73 -8.38
C ILE A 79 6.00 -3.79 -7.84
N SER A 80 7.19 -3.39 -7.40
CA SER A 80 8.14 -4.35 -6.84
C SER A 80 7.65 -4.89 -5.49
N PHE A 81 8.10 -6.10 -5.10
CA PHE A 81 7.76 -6.68 -3.80
C PHE A 81 8.09 -5.73 -2.64
N GLU A 82 9.26 -5.07 -2.67
CA GLU A 82 9.68 -4.11 -1.64
C GLU A 82 8.74 -2.90 -1.54
N GLN A 83 8.26 -2.39 -2.68
CA GLN A 83 7.30 -1.29 -2.73
C GLN A 83 5.92 -1.73 -2.25
N ALA A 84 5.46 -2.90 -2.68
CA ALA A 84 4.17 -3.45 -2.28
C ALA A 84 4.09 -3.64 -0.76
N GLN A 85 5.17 -4.10 -0.12
CA GLN A 85 5.25 -4.23 1.34
C GLN A 85 5.09 -2.89 2.09
N ALA A 86 5.46 -1.78 1.46
CA ALA A 86 5.31 -0.44 2.03
C ALA A 86 3.90 0.15 1.85
N PHE A 87 3.06 -0.44 0.98
CA PHE A 87 1.69 0.04 0.80
C PHE A 87 0.80 -0.40 1.96
N THR A 88 -0.13 0.45 2.36
CA THR A 88 -1.16 0.04 3.31
C THR A 88 -2.17 -0.90 2.64
N PRO A 89 -2.88 -1.73 3.42
CA PRO A 89 -3.94 -2.57 2.87
C PRO A 89 -4.99 -1.80 2.08
N GLU A 90 -5.37 -0.60 2.54
CA GLU A 90 -6.36 0.24 1.87
C GLU A 90 -5.91 0.66 0.47
N THR A 91 -4.63 1.05 0.31
CA THR A 91 -4.07 1.40 -1.00
C THR A 91 -4.06 0.21 -1.95
N ARG A 92 -3.69 -0.98 -1.45
CA ARG A 92 -3.65 -2.21 -2.27
C ARG A 92 -5.03 -2.58 -2.78
N LEU A 93 -6.02 -2.59 -1.88
CA LEU A 93 -7.43 -2.85 -2.22
C LEU A 93 -7.98 -1.80 -3.19
N LEU A 94 -7.65 -0.52 -2.97
CA LEU A 94 -8.09 0.55 -3.86
C LEU A 94 -7.60 0.34 -5.30
N LEU A 95 -6.35 -0.08 -5.50
CA LEU A 95 -5.81 -0.36 -6.83
C LEU A 95 -6.53 -1.51 -7.53
N GLU A 96 -6.71 -2.64 -6.83
CA GLU A 96 -7.43 -3.80 -7.35
C GLU A 96 -8.87 -3.46 -7.70
N HIS A 97 -9.62 -2.89 -6.75
CA HIS A 97 -11.05 -2.63 -6.97
C HIS A 97 -11.32 -1.47 -7.93
N SER A 98 -10.40 -0.50 -8.07
CA SER A 98 -10.51 0.51 -9.14
C SER A 98 -10.40 -0.16 -10.51
N TYR A 99 -9.49 -1.13 -10.65
CA TYR A 99 -9.35 -1.90 -11.90
C TYR A 99 -10.60 -2.75 -12.17
N GLU A 100 -11.07 -3.49 -11.16
CA GLU A 100 -12.27 -4.33 -11.26
C GLU A 100 -13.51 -3.51 -11.63
N ALA A 101 -13.72 -2.33 -11.03
CA ALA A 101 -14.87 -1.48 -11.34
C ALA A 101 -14.86 -0.97 -12.79
N ILE A 102 -13.68 -0.71 -13.36
CA ILE A 102 -13.56 -0.33 -14.77
C ILE A 102 -13.94 -1.51 -15.69
N ILE A 103 -13.53 -2.73 -15.31
CA ILE A 103 -13.88 -3.94 -16.06
C ILE A 103 -15.36 -4.28 -15.93
N ASP A 104 -15.95 -4.12 -14.75
CA ASP A 104 -17.39 -4.27 -14.50
C ASP A 104 -18.22 -3.33 -15.39
N ALA A 105 -17.72 -2.10 -15.61
CA ALA A 105 -18.30 -1.17 -16.57
C ALA A 105 -18.20 -1.60 -18.05
N GLY A 106 -17.56 -2.73 -18.34
CA GLY A 106 -17.30 -3.20 -19.71
C GLY A 106 -16.25 -2.36 -20.46
N ILE A 107 -15.48 -1.55 -19.74
CA ILE A 107 -14.47 -0.64 -20.31
C ILE A 107 -13.10 -1.31 -20.24
N ASN A 108 -12.35 -1.25 -21.34
CA ASN A 108 -10.94 -1.63 -21.29
C ASN A 108 -10.13 -0.49 -20.62
N PRO A 109 -9.42 -0.72 -19.49
CA PRO A 109 -8.71 0.33 -18.77
C PRO A 109 -7.71 1.12 -19.62
N LYS A 110 -7.17 0.51 -20.68
CA LYS A 110 -6.27 1.20 -21.62
C LYS A 110 -6.94 2.35 -22.36
N GLN A 111 -8.27 2.33 -22.52
CA GLN A 111 -9.04 3.38 -23.19
C GLN A 111 -9.15 4.67 -22.36
N LEU A 112 -8.98 4.57 -21.04
CA LEU A 112 -8.98 5.73 -20.13
C LEU A 112 -7.62 6.45 -20.10
N LYS A 113 -6.56 5.81 -20.60
CA LYS A 113 -5.22 6.38 -20.59
C LYS A 113 -5.17 7.66 -21.44
N GLY A 114 -4.74 8.77 -20.83
CA GLY A 114 -4.64 10.07 -21.49
C GLY A 114 -5.98 10.80 -21.69
N LYS A 115 -7.07 10.29 -21.11
CA LYS A 115 -8.36 10.98 -21.04
C LYS A 115 -8.41 11.89 -19.82
N ASN A 116 -9.33 12.86 -19.84
CA ASN A 116 -9.60 13.74 -18.70
C ASN A 116 -10.47 13.01 -17.66
N THR A 117 -9.98 11.89 -17.13
CA THR A 117 -10.67 11.08 -16.12
C THR A 117 -10.20 11.50 -14.73
N ALA A 118 -11.12 11.98 -13.89
CA ALA A 118 -10.82 12.33 -12.51
C ALA A 118 -10.83 11.09 -11.59
N VAL A 119 -10.00 11.12 -10.55
CA VAL A 119 -10.00 10.13 -9.46
C VAL A 119 -10.27 10.88 -8.16
N ILE A 120 -11.35 10.51 -7.47
CA ILE A 120 -11.78 11.13 -6.21
C ILE A 120 -11.85 10.02 -5.15
N ILE A 121 -11.14 10.20 -4.04
CA ILE A 121 -11.03 9.20 -2.97
C ILE A 121 -11.50 9.80 -1.65
N GLY A 122 -12.52 9.20 -1.05
CA GLY A 122 -12.91 9.46 0.32
C GLY A 122 -12.09 8.58 1.28
N SER A 123 -11.34 9.19 2.19
CA SER A 123 -10.54 8.45 3.17
C SER A 123 -10.54 9.17 4.52
N SER A 124 -10.67 8.40 5.60
CA SER A 124 -10.55 8.87 6.99
C SER A 124 -9.55 7.99 7.73
N LEU A 125 -8.72 8.60 8.58
CA LEU A 125 -7.69 7.99 9.44
C LEU A 125 -7.05 6.70 8.91
N ILE A 126 -5.91 6.81 8.24
CA ILE A 126 -5.12 5.66 7.78
C ILE A 126 -4.16 5.23 8.92
N GLU A 127 -4.68 4.49 9.90
CA GLU A 127 -3.89 3.99 11.05
C GLU A 127 -2.65 3.17 10.62
N ALA A 128 -2.75 2.48 9.48
CA ALA A 128 -1.65 1.72 8.90
C ALA A 128 -0.45 2.61 8.51
N GLN A 129 -0.68 3.81 7.97
CA GLN A 129 0.42 4.74 7.66
C GLN A 129 1.13 5.17 8.95
N ILE A 130 0.41 5.46 10.03
CA ILE A 130 1.01 5.83 11.32
C ILE A 130 1.91 4.71 11.83
N THR A 131 1.49 3.45 11.72
CA THR A 131 2.28 2.30 12.14
C THR A 131 3.51 2.09 11.24
N LEU A 132 3.35 2.15 9.92
CA LEU A 132 4.46 2.05 8.97
C LEU A 132 5.50 3.16 9.17
N PHE A 133 5.07 4.40 9.41
CA PHE A 133 6.00 5.50 9.70
C PHE A 133 6.75 5.29 11.02
N LYS A 134 6.09 4.76 12.06
CA LYS A 134 6.76 4.38 13.31
C LYS A 134 7.80 3.28 13.08
N ASP A 135 7.43 2.20 12.39
CA ASP A 135 8.34 1.09 12.10
C ASP A 135 9.49 1.47 11.16
N THR A 136 9.24 2.36 10.19
CA THR A 136 10.28 2.84 9.27
C THR A 136 11.33 3.68 10.01
N GLN A 137 10.92 4.50 10.98
CA GLN A 137 11.84 5.25 11.83
C GLN A 137 12.66 4.31 12.74
N VAL A 138 12.03 3.28 13.31
CA VAL A 138 12.72 2.25 14.11
C VAL A 138 13.70 1.45 13.24
N ARG A 139 13.30 1.02 12.03
CA ARG A 139 14.19 0.34 11.08
C ARG A 139 15.37 1.22 10.68
N LYS A 140 15.17 2.52 10.42
CA LYS A 140 16.27 3.47 10.15
C LYS A 140 17.26 3.54 11.31
N ILE A 141 16.79 3.57 12.56
CA ILE A 141 17.65 3.60 13.76
C ILE A 141 18.46 2.29 13.88
N ILE A 142 17.82 1.14 13.69
CA ILE A 142 18.46 -0.18 13.76
C ILE A 142 19.52 -0.32 12.65
N PHE A 143 19.19 0.03 11.41
CA PHE A 143 20.13 -0.03 10.29
C PHE A 143 21.29 0.97 10.41
N THR A 144 21.05 2.15 10.97
CA THR A 144 22.12 3.14 11.22
C THR A 144 23.08 2.64 12.29
N ARG A 145 22.58 2.00 13.36
CA ARG A 145 23.42 1.36 14.38
C ARG A 145 24.19 0.16 13.83
N ALA A 146 23.59 -0.67 12.98
CA ALA A 146 24.28 -1.77 12.32
C ALA A 146 25.44 -1.29 11.43
N ARG A 147 25.26 -0.19 10.67
CA ARG A 147 26.33 0.44 9.89
C ARG A 147 27.44 1.06 10.76
N ALA A 148 27.09 1.64 11.91
CA ALA A 148 28.08 2.16 12.85
C ALA A 148 28.94 1.03 13.46
N HIS A 149 28.34 -0.12 13.75
CA HIS A 149 29.04 -1.29 14.31
C HIS A 149 29.91 -2.03 13.29
N ALA A 150 29.55 -1.99 12.00
CA ALA A 150 30.39 -2.52 10.92
C ALA A 150 31.64 -1.67 10.66
N ARG A 151 31.60 -0.35 10.94
CA ARG A 151 32.69 0.60 10.65
C ARG A 151 33.78 0.62 11.73
N THR A 152 33.51 0.14 12.94
CA THR A 152 34.49 0.04 14.04
C THR A 152 35.34 -1.23 14.01
N ARG A 153 35.05 -2.21 13.14
CA ARG A 153 35.78 -3.49 13.06
C ARG A 153 36.96 -3.52 12.07
N THR A 154 37.19 -2.47 11.28
CA THR A 154 38.26 -2.44 10.26
C THR A 154 39.55 -1.70 10.65
N HIS A 155 39.67 -1.19 11.89
CA HIS A 155 40.90 -0.53 12.34
C HIS A 155 41.44 -1.13 13.64
N THR A 156 42.00 -2.33 13.56
CA THR A 156 43.03 -2.78 14.51
C THR A 156 43.76 -4.01 13.95
N HIS A 157 44.83 -3.77 13.18
CA HIS A 157 46.08 -4.54 13.27
C HIS A 157 47.14 -3.97 12.31
N THR A 158 47.96 -3.06 12.84
CA THR A 158 49.28 -2.74 12.29
C THR A 158 50.22 -2.38 13.44
N HIS A 159 51.06 -3.34 13.85
CA HIS A 159 52.51 -3.19 14.05
C HIS A 159 53.06 -4.24 15.03
N THR A 160 53.97 -5.07 14.53
CA THR A 160 55.14 -5.48 15.33
C THR A 160 56.33 -5.63 14.38
N HIS A 161 57.43 -4.96 14.73
CA HIS A 161 58.61 -4.68 13.92
C HIS A 161 59.74 -5.69 14.26
N ALA A 162 60.49 -6.13 13.23
CA ALA A 162 61.94 -6.50 13.14
C ALA A 162 62.62 -7.34 14.26
N ARG A 163 63.64 -8.21 14.05
CA ARG A 163 64.76 -8.20 13.09
C ARG A 163 65.55 -9.54 13.19
N ALA A 164 65.99 -10.05 12.04
CA ALA A 164 67.24 -10.78 11.69
C ALA A 164 67.82 -11.94 12.54
N ARG A 165 68.06 -13.10 11.89
CA ARG A 165 69.41 -13.53 11.40
C ARG A 165 69.34 -14.74 10.44
N PRO A 166 70.30 -14.91 9.51
CA PRO A 166 70.30 -15.94 8.47
C PRO A 166 71.30 -17.09 8.75
N GLN A 167 71.11 -18.24 8.08
CA GLN A 167 72.08 -18.99 7.25
C GLN A 167 71.79 -20.51 7.21
N ASN A 168 71.77 -21.04 5.96
CA ASN A 168 72.21 -22.33 5.41
C ASN A 168 71.87 -23.65 6.15
N VAL A 169 71.70 -24.84 5.57
CA VAL A 169 72.22 -25.49 4.34
C VAL A 169 71.21 -26.60 3.96
N SER A 170 71.16 -26.95 2.68
CA SER A 170 70.51 -28.12 2.07
C SER A 170 70.91 -29.46 2.69
N PHE A 171 69.95 -30.40 2.79
CA PHE A 171 69.95 -31.72 2.13
C PHE A 171 68.49 -32.21 2.03
#